data_AF-A0A501PSC7-F1
#
_entry.id   AF-A0A501PSC7-F1
#
_cell.length_a   1.000
_cell.length_b   1.000
_cell.length_c   1.000
_cell.angle_alpha   90.00
_cell.angle_beta   90.00
_cell.angle_gamma   90.00
#
_symmetry.space_group_name_H-M   'P 1'
#
loop_
_entity.id
_entity.type
_entity.pdbx_description
1 polymer ?
#
loop_
_entity_poly.entity_id
_entity_poly.type
_entity_poly.pdbx_seq_one_letter_code
_entity_poly.pdbx_strand_id
1 'polypeptide(L)'
;MIKKFPLYSIITVLALLYLYSMVLQPFCVSGGTFWERWKYVKETWETWQTFNAAMIALAASAGALIASYKFHKSQLDAAEDERIRNLHVCLANVTHELGNLIRYLEGTASVLNELWDRLRTRSAEPLTVPLASYSTSGRNIFLDCIPYAEPEAAIVFRTMTNNLQLINDRVENLRSRHPDRLRPSAMWSIIDSIRMIGMMRAYVDKLYEYARGETVFDSAPLTSENVLQAIEHLGLNPNHYSIQAEQGLVSFINNTLPSEADPYEP
;
A
#
# COMPACT_ATOMS: atom_id res chain seq x y z
N MET A 1 3.48 4.34 30.56
CA MET A 1 2.81 3.01 30.60
C MET A 1 1.70 3.06 31.66
N ILE A 2 0.50 3.51 31.29
CA ILE A 2 -0.65 3.46 32.21
C ILE A 2 -1.04 1.99 32.29
N LYS A 3 -0.76 1.33 33.42
CA LYS A 3 -1.30 -0.01 33.68
C LYS A 3 -2.81 0.11 33.55
N LYS A 4 -3.38 -0.50 32.50
CA LYS A 4 -4.83 -0.69 32.39
C LYS A 4 -5.23 -1.51 33.62
N PHE A 5 -5.64 -0.84 34.70
CA PHE A 5 -6.37 -1.52 35.77
C PHE A 5 -7.54 -2.18 35.05
N PRO A 6 -7.63 -3.52 35.04
CA PRO A 6 -8.63 -4.17 34.21
C PRO A 6 -9.97 -3.78 34.82
N LEU A 7 -10.77 -3.03 34.05
CA LEU A 7 -12.14 -2.64 34.38
C LEU A 7 -12.95 -3.82 34.96
N TYR A 8 -12.63 -5.03 34.51
CA TYR A 8 -13.10 -6.30 35.06
C TYR A 8 -12.89 -6.44 36.58
N SER A 9 -11.73 -6.12 37.14
CA SER A 9 -11.48 -6.23 38.58
C SER A 9 -12.38 -5.29 39.39
N ILE A 10 -12.64 -4.08 38.90
CA ILE A 10 -13.55 -3.14 39.56
C ILE A 10 -14.99 -3.67 39.50
N ILE A 11 -15.44 -4.12 38.33
CA ILE A 11 -16.78 -4.71 38.16
C ILE A 11 -16.96 -5.94 39.04
N THR A 12 -15.95 -6.83 39.12
CA THR A 12 -16.00 -8.02 39.97
C THR A 12 -16.09 -7.66 41.45
N VAL A 13 -15.31 -6.70 41.93
CA VAL A 13 -15.39 -6.24 43.34
C VAL A 13 -16.77 -5.66 43.64
N LEU A 14 -17.31 -4.82 42.75
CA LEU A 14 -18.65 -4.25 42.90
C LEU A 14 -19.75 -5.32 42.89
N ALA A 15 -19.65 -6.32 42.01
CA ALA A 15 -20.59 -7.44 41.95
C ALA A 15 -20.54 -8.30 43.23
N LEU A 16 -19.36 -8.54 43.79
CA LEU A 16 -19.19 -9.26 45.05
C LEU A 16 -19.74 -8.46 46.24
N LEU A 17 -19.49 -7.14 46.29
CA LEU A 17 -20.06 -6.25 47.31
C LEU A 17 -21.59 -6.18 47.23
N TYR A 18 -22.14 -6.17 46.01
CA TYR A 18 -23.57 -6.23 45.76
C TYR A 18 -24.18 -7.53 46.29
N LEU A 19 -23.60 -8.69 45.94
CA LEU A 19 -24.05 -10.00 46.42
C LEU A 19 -23.92 -10.13 47.95
N TYR A 20 -22.84 -9.62 48.53
CA TYR A 20 -22.65 -9.61 49.97
C TYR A 20 -23.76 -8.80 50.66
N SER A 21 -24.02 -7.59 50.19
CA SER A 21 -25.03 -6.70 50.80
C SER A 21 -26.46 -7.20 50.61
N MET A 22 -26.77 -7.87 49.50
CA MET A 22 -28.12 -8.33 49.18
C MET A 22 -28.48 -9.68 49.78
N VAL A 23 -27.49 -10.55 50.01
CA VAL A 23 -27.74 -11.95 50.39
C VAL A 23 -27.04 -12.29 51.70
N LEU A 24 -25.73 -12.08 51.77
CA LEU A 24 -24.94 -12.57 52.90
C LEU A 24 -25.18 -11.75 54.18
N GLN A 25 -25.13 -10.42 54.09
CA GLN A 25 -25.33 -9.56 55.25
C GLN A 25 -26.73 -9.69 55.86
N PRO A 26 -27.84 -9.63 55.09
CA PRO A 26 -29.18 -9.76 55.66
C PRO A 26 -29.42 -11.15 56.26
N PHE A 27 -28.82 -12.19 55.68
CA PHE A 27 -28.92 -13.56 56.18
C PHE A 27 -28.09 -13.82 57.46
N CYS A 28 -26.96 -13.12 57.62
CA CYS A 28 -26.13 -13.21 58.82
C CYS A 28 -26.65 -12.36 59.99
N VAL A 29 -27.27 -11.21 59.70
CA VAL A 29 -27.77 -10.29 60.73
C VAL A 29 -29.17 -10.65 61.21
N SER A 30 -29.98 -11.31 60.38
CA SER A 30 -31.26 -11.85 60.84
C SER A 30 -31.05 -13.00 61.83
N GLY A 31 -31.56 -12.83 63.05
CA GLY A 31 -31.68 -13.91 64.02
C GLY A 31 -32.80 -14.89 63.64
N GLY A 32 -32.83 -16.06 64.28
CA GLY A 32 -33.94 -17.02 64.13
C GLY A 32 -33.68 -18.15 63.13
N THR A 33 -34.76 -18.85 62.80
CA THR A 33 -34.79 -20.02 61.91
C THR A 33 -34.49 -19.61 60.46
N PHE A 34 -34.13 -20.59 59.62
CA PHE A 34 -33.83 -20.35 58.20
C PHE A 34 -34.92 -19.54 57.47
N TRP A 35 -36.20 -19.83 57.75
CA TRP A 35 -37.34 -19.17 57.12
C TRP A 35 -37.48 -17.70 57.50
N GLU A 36 -37.19 -17.36 58.76
CA GLU A 36 -37.22 -15.98 59.26
C GLU A 36 -36.09 -15.16 58.64
N ARG A 37 -34.90 -15.75 58.52
CA ARG A 37 -33.76 -15.12 57.83
C ARG A 37 -34.05 -14.87 56.36
N TRP A 38 -34.66 -15.84 55.70
CA TRP A 38 -35.06 -15.73 54.30
C TRP A 38 -36.13 -14.67 54.09
N LYS A 39 -37.07 -14.52 55.02
CA LYS A 39 -38.06 -13.43 54.99
C LYS A 39 -37.39 -12.06 55.02
N TYR A 40 -36.40 -11.86 55.89
CA TYR A 40 -35.65 -10.61 55.97
C TYR A 40 -34.83 -10.30 54.69
N VAL A 41 -34.24 -11.33 54.07
CA VAL A 41 -33.58 -11.20 52.75
C VAL A 41 -34.57 -10.70 51.71
N LYS A 42 -35.78 -11.28 51.65
CA LYS A 42 -36.82 -10.83 50.70
C LYS A 42 -37.27 -9.39 50.95
N GLU A 43 -37.50 -9.01 52.20
CA GLU A 43 -37.88 -7.63 52.55
C GLU A 43 -36.78 -6.62 52.15
N THR A 44 -35.51 -7.02 52.30
CA THR A 44 -34.37 -6.24 51.83
C THR A 44 -34.41 -6.07 50.30
N TRP A 45 -34.70 -7.14 49.56
CA TRP A 45 -34.83 -7.07 48.10
C TRP A 45 -36.00 -6.21 47.63
N GLU A 46 -37.14 -6.29 48.31
CA GLU A 46 -38.32 -5.45 48.04
C GLU A 46 -38.02 -3.98 48.30
N THR A 47 -37.31 -3.67 49.39
CA THR A 47 -36.90 -2.29 49.72
C THR A 47 -35.91 -1.73 48.70
N TRP A 48 -35.03 -2.56 48.17
CA TRP A 48 -34.00 -2.17 47.19
C TRP A 48 -34.41 -2.43 45.74
N GLN A 49 -35.70 -2.63 45.46
CA GLN A 49 -36.19 -3.02 44.13
C GLN A 49 -35.71 -2.10 43.01
N THR A 50 -35.76 -0.78 43.20
CA THR A 50 -35.30 0.21 42.21
C THR A 50 -33.80 0.10 41.94
N PHE A 51 -32.99 -0.14 42.97
CA PHE A 51 -31.56 -0.34 42.81
C PHE A 51 -31.24 -1.65 42.07
N ASN A 52 -31.96 -2.73 42.39
CA ASN A 52 -31.83 -4.01 41.69
C ASN A 52 -32.20 -3.87 40.20
N ALA A 53 -33.28 -3.15 39.90
CA ALA A 53 -33.67 -2.84 38.53
C ALA A 53 -32.59 -2.02 37.80
N ALA A 54 -31.99 -1.02 38.46
CA ALA A 54 -30.88 -0.24 37.90
C ALA A 54 -29.63 -1.08 37.66
N MET A 55 -29.30 -2.01 38.56
CA MET A 55 -28.16 -2.92 38.41
C MET A 55 -28.36 -3.91 37.25
N ILE A 56 -29.58 -4.43 37.07
CA ILE A 56 -29.94 -5.27 35.92
C ILE A 56 -29.83 -4.46 34.62
N ALA A 57 -30.36 -3.24 34.60
CA ALA A 57 -30.24 -2.34 33.45
C ALA A 57 -28.77 -2.05 33.11
N LEU A 58 -27.95 -1.76 34.12
CA LEU A 58 -26.51 -1.55 33.94
C LEU A 58 -25.81 -2.79 33.40
N ALA A 59 -26.13 -3.98 33.92
CA ALA A 59 -25.58 -5.24 33.43
C ALA A 59 -25.98 -5.52 31.97
N ALA A 60 -27.25 -5.25 31.62
CA ALA A 60 -27.74 -5.36 30.25
C ALA A 60 -27.04 -4.38 29.31
N SER A 61 -26.87 -3.11 29.72
CA SER A 61 -26.13 -2.11 28.94
C SER A 61 -24.65 -2.49 28.76
N ALA A 62 -23.99 -2.98 29.81
CA ALA A 62 -22.61 -3.44 29.73
C ALA A 62 -22.48 -4.66 28.79
N GLY A 63 -23.41 -5.61 28.87
CA GLY A 63 -23.49 -6.75 27.96
C GLY A 63 -23.67 -6.31 26.50
N ALA A 64 -24.57 -5.37 26.25
CA ALA A 64 -24.80 -4.80 24.93
C ALA A 64 -23.56 -4.10 24.36
N LEU A 65 -22.84 -3.32 25.18
CA LEU A 65 -21.59 -2.67 24.77
C LEU A 65 -20.48 -3.68 24.44
N ILE A 66 -20.31 -4.72 25.26
CA ILE A 66 -19.32 -5.78 25.01
C ILE A 66 -19.67 -6.53 23.72
N ALA A 67 -20.95 -6.86 23.51
CA ALA A 67 -21.41 -7.53 22.30
C ALA A 67 -21.18 -6.66 21.05
N SER A 68 -21.53 -5.37 21.12
CA SER A 68 -21.31 -4.40 20.04
C SER A 68 -19.82 -4.24 19.71
N TYR A 69 -18.96 -4.11 20.73
CA TYR A 69 -17.52 -4.02 20.55
C TYR A 69 -16.94 -5.28 19.87
N LYS A 70 -17.32 -6.48 20.34
CA LYS A 70 -16.87 -7.75 19.74
C LYS A 70 -17.33 -7.88 18.29
N PHE A 71 -18.58 -7.53 18.01
CA PHE A 71 -19.13 -7.58 16.67
C PHE A 71 -18.40 -6.63 15.71
N HIS A 72 -18.20 -5.37 16.13
CA HIS A 72 -17.46 -4.40 15.33
C HIS A 72 -16.02 -4.84 15.08
N LYS A 73 -15.34 -5.33 16.13
CA LYS A 73 -13.98 -5.87 15.98
C LYS A 73 -13.95 -7.06 15.01
N SER A 74 -14.88 -8.01 15.14
CA SER A 74 -14.94 -9.16 14.23
C SER A 74 -15.19 -8.77 12.77
N GLN A 75 -15.94 -7.69 12.51
CA GLN A 75 -16.11 -7.17 11.15
C GLN A 75 -14.84 -6.53 10.61
N LEU A 76 -14.12 -5.76 11.44
CA LEU A 76 -12.84 -5.17 11.05
C LEU A 76 -11.80 -6.25 10.73
N ASP A 77 -11.68 -7.26 11.60
CA ASP A 77 -10.77 -8.39 11.40
C ASP A 77 -11.14 -9.15 10.11
N ALA A 78 -12.43 -9.40 9.86
CA ALA A 78 -12.90 -10.08 8.65
C ALA A 78 -12.64 -9.26 7.36
N ALA A 79 -12.82 -7.94 7.42
CA ALA A 79 -12.55 -7.05 6.29
C ALA A 79 -11.06 -6.99 5.97
N GLU A 80 -10.20 -7.00 6.98
CA GLU A 80 -8.75 -7.04 6.81
C GLU A 80 -8.28 -8.38 6.23
N ASP A 81 -8.81 -9.50 6.72
CA ASP A 81 -8.54 -10.82 6.16
C ASP A 81 -8.96 -10.90 4.67
N GLU A 82 -10.11 -10.31 4.32
CA GLU A 82 -10.56 -10.23 2.94
C GLU A 82 -9.64 -9.36 2.08
N ARG A 83 -9.20 -8.20 2.60
CA ARG A 83 -8.24 -7.32 1.92
C ARG A 83 -6.94 -8.07 1.62
N ILE A 84 -6.37 -8.77 2.61
CA ILE A 84 -5.11 -9.52 2.46
C ILE A 84 -5.26 -10.64 1.43
N ARG A 85 -6.35 -11.41 1.48
CA ARG A 85 -6.62 -12.46 0.47
C ARG A 85 -6.70 -11.88 -0.94
N ASN A 86 -7.45 -10.80 -1.12
CA ASN A 86 -7.60 -10.14 -2.42
C ASN A 86 -6.27 -9.54 -2.90
N LEU A 87 -5.45 -8.99 -1.98
CA LEU A 87 -4.11 -8.53 -2.28
C LEU A 87 -3.24 -9.67 -2.81
N HIS A 88 -3.21 -10.83 -2.15
CA HIS A 88 -2.43 -11.97 -2.62
C HIS A 88 -2.83 -12.45 -4.02
N VAL A 89 -4.14 -12.54 -4.29
CA VAL A 89 -4.64 -12.86 -5.64
C VAL A 89 -4.15 -11.84 -6.66
N CYS A 90 -4.17 -10.56 -6.30
CA CYS A 90 -3.73 -9.50 -7.18
C CYS A 90 -2.22 -9.52 -7.44
N LEU A 91 -1.40 -9.72 -6.39
CA LEU A 91 0.06 -9.79 -6.48
C LEU A 91 0.55 -10.98 -7.34
N ALA A 92 -0.18 -12.10 -7.32
CA ALA A 92 0.08 -13.22 -8.21
C ALA A 92 -0.04 -12.81 -9.69
N ASN A 93 -1.05 -12.00 -10.04
CA ASN A 93 -1.22 -11.46 -11.40
C ASN A 93 -0.15 -10.40 -11.72
N VAL A 94 0.18 -9.53 -10.76
CA VAL A 94 1.24 -8.52 -10.90
C VAL A 94 2.56 -9.17 -11.27
N THR A 95 2.95 -10.25 -10.60
CA THR A 95 4.22 -10.95 -10.88
C THR A 95 4.34 -11.35 -12.35
N HIS A 96 3.25 -11.86 -12.94
CA HIS A 96 3.20 -12.18 -14.37
C HIS A 96 3.33 -10.93 -15.23
N GLU A 97 2.58 -9.87 -14.92
CA GLU A 97 2.59 -8.63 -15.68
C GLU A 97 3.89 -7.84 -15.59
N LEU A 98 4.62 -7.93 -14.48
CA LEU A 98 5.96 -7.34 -14.37
C LEU A 98 6.90 -7.93 -15.44
N GLY A 99 6.80 -9.23 -15.75
CA GLY A 99 7.54 -9.86 -16.85
C GLY A 99 7.13 -9.33 -18.23
N ASN A 100 5.84 -9.11 -18.46
CA ASN A 100 5.35 -8.48 -19.71
C ASN A 100 5.84 -7.04 -19.83
N LEU A 101 5.83 -6.31 -18.73
CA LEU A 101 6.28 -4.93 -18.65
C LEU A 101 7.78 -4.81 -18.95
N ILE A 102 8.62 -5.69 -18.40
CA ILE A 102 10.06 -5.71 -18.73
C ILE A 102 10.28 -5.83 -20.24
N ARG A 103 9.62 -6.80 -20.89
CA ARG A 103 9.73 -7.01 -22.35
C ARG A 103 9.28 -5.79 -23.14
N TYR A 104 8.22 -5.12 -22.70
CA TYR A 104 7.78 -3.86 -23.29
C TYR A 104 8.86 -2.77 -23.14
N LEU A 105 9.39 -2.59 -21.93
CA LEU A 105 10.42 -1.58 -21.64
C LEU A 105 11.70 -1.82 -22.46
N GLU A 106 12.14 -3.07 -22.62
CA GLU A 106 13.29 -3.46 -23.46
C GLU A 106 13.05 -3.13 -24.95
N GLY A 107 11.84 -3.40 -25.46
CA GLY A 107 11.45 -3.03 -26.81
C GLY A 107 11.41 -1.51 -27.01
N THR A 108 10.85 -0.78 -26.05
CA THR A 108 10.84 0.70 -26.06
C THR A 108 12.26 1.28 -25.97
N ALA A 109 13.13 0.71 -25.13
CA ALA A 109 14.53 1.09 -25.00
C ALA A 109 15.26 0.97 -26.34
N SER A 110 15.05 -0.13 -27.06
CA SER A 110 15.64 -0.37 -28.37
C SER A 110 15.21 0.68 -29.41
N VAL A 111 13.93 1.06 -29.44
CA VAL A 111 13.41 2.12 -30.32
C VAL A 111 14.00 3.49 -29.97
N LEU A 112 14.07 3.83 -28.67
CA LEU A 112 14.63 5.10 -28.21
C LEU A 112 16.13 5.21 -28.54
N ASN A 113 16.87 4.11 -28.42
CA ASN A 113 18.27 4.07 -28.79
C ASN A 113 18.47 4.30 -30.30
N GLU A 114 17.68 3.63 -31.13
CA GLU A 114 17.72 3.83 -32.58
C GLU A 114 17.36 5.27 -32.98
N LEU A 115 16.33 5.85 -32.36
CA LEU A 115 15.94 7.25 -32.55
C LEU A 115 17.08 8.21 -32.19
N TRP A 116 17.78 7.96 -31.07
CA TRP A 116 18.91 8.75 -30.64
C TRP A 116 20.05 8.74 -31.67
N ASP A 117 20.44 7.54 -32.12
CA ASP A 117 21.52 7.38 -33.09
C ASP A 117 21.20 8.04 -34.44
N ARG A 118 19.94 7.96 -34.89
CA ARG A 118 19.50 8.63 -36.12
C ARG A 118 19.52 10.14 -36.01
N LEU A 119 19.09 10.68 -34.87
CA LEU A 119 19.16 12.11 -34.60
C LEU A 119 20.60 12.63 -34.57
N ARG A 120 21.50 11.86 -33.95
CA ARG A 120 22.91 12.22 -33.85
C ARG A 120 23.63 12.16 -35.20
N THR A 121 23.34 11.13 -35.99
CA THR A 121 23.94 10.92 -37.34
C THR A 121 23.21 11.68 -38.44
N ARG A 122 22.05 12.28 -38.15
CA ARG A 122 21.13 12.91 -39.11
C ARG A 122 20.70 11.97 -40.24
N SER A 123 20.49 10.69 -39.91
CA SER A 123 19.99 9.71 -40.87
C SER A 123 18.50 9.91 -41.14
N ALA A 124 18.13 9.91 -42.43
CA ALA A 124 16.75 10.01 -42.91
C ALA A 124 16.08 8.64 -43.12
N GLU A 125 16.77 7.54 -42.82
CA GLU A 125 16.21 6.21 -43.03
C GLU A 125 14.94 6.00 -42.18
N PRO A 126 14.08 5.02 -42.50
CA PRO A 126 12.95 4.59 -41.66
C PRO A 126 13.43 3.72 -40.50
N LEU A 127 12.77 3.81 -39.33
CA LEU A 127 13.10 2.99 -38.16
C LEU A 127 13.00 1.49 -38.48
N THR A 128 13.96 0.73 -37.98
CA THR A 128 14.04 -0.72 -38.19
C THR A 128 13.42 -1.49 -37.04
N VAL A 129 13.50 -0.96 -35.82
CA VAL A 129 12.96 -1.60 -34.63
C VAL A 129 11.45 -1.34 -34.53
N PRO A 130 10.61 -2.39 -34.46
CA PRO A 130 9.18 -2.21 -34.25
C PRO A 130 8.90 -1.71 -32.83
N LEU A 131 7.89 -0.86 -32.69
CA LEU A 131 7.44 -0.42 -31.37
C LEU A 131 6.74 -1.57 -30.65
N ALA A 132 7.24 -1.92 -29.47
CA ALA A 132 6.54 -2.83 -28.57
C ALA A 132 5.22 -2.20 -28.13
N SER A 133 4.15 -2.99 -28.06
CA SER A 133 2.87 -2.56 -27.49
C SER A 133 2.69 -3.18 -26.11
N TYR A 134 2.22 -2.38 -25.16
CA TYR A 134 1.79 -2.88 -23.86
C TYR A 134 0.27 -3.05 -23.87
N SER A 135 -0.21 -4.20 -23.40
CA SER A 135 -1.64 -4.49 -23.43
C SER A 135 -2.41 -3.66 -22.39
N THR A 136 -3.61 -3.22 -22.76
CA THR A 136 -4.54 -2.56 -21.81
C THR A 136 -4.87 -3.47 -20.62
N SER A 137 -4.90 -4.79 -20.84
CA SER A 137 -5.14 -5.79 -19.79
C SER A 137 -4.06 -5.76 -18.70
N GLY A 138 -2.78 -5.71 -19.09
CA GLY A 138 -1.67 -5.63 -18.15
C GLY A 138 -1.66 -4.34 -17.33
N ARG A 139 -2.24 -3.25 -17.86
CA ARG A 139 -2.41 -1.99 -17.12
C ARG A 139 -3.48 -2.11 -16.04
N ASN A 140 -4.59 -2.78 -16.36
CA ASN A 140 -5.70 -2.94 -15.43
C ASN A 140 -5.31 -3.78 -14.20
N ILE A 141 -4.38 -4.72 -14.36
CA ILE A 141 -3.88 -5.54 -13.24
C ILE A 141 -3.25 -4.69 -12.13
N PHE A 142 -2.50 -3.64 -12.47
CA PHE A 142 -1.98 -2.71 -11.45
C PHE A 142 -3.09 -1.89 -10.78
N LEU A 143 -4.12 -1.49 -11.52
CA LEU A 143 -5.27 -0.75 -10.99
C LEU A 143 -6.11 -1.59 -10.03
N ASP A 144 -6.30 -2.87 -10.35
CA ASP A 144 -7.08 -3.82 -9.56
C ASP A 144 -6.42 -4.10 -8.19
N CYS A 145 -5.10 -3.89 -8.06
CA CYS A 145 -4.39 -4.08 -6.79
C CYS A 145 -4.48 -2.87 -5.85
N ILE A 146 -4.74 -1.67 -6.37
CA ILE A 146 -4.73 -0.42 -5.58
C ILE A 146 -5.68 -0.47 -4.37
N PRO A 147 -6.93 -0.97 -4.46
CA PRO A 147 -7.85 -0.99 -3.33
C PRO A 147 -7.38 -1.88 -2.17
N TYR A 148 -6.51 -2.85 -2.44
CA TYR A 148 -6.07 -3.84 -1.48
C TYR A 148 -4.64 -3.62 -1.00
N ALA A 149 -3.85 -2.80 -1.70
CA ALA A 149 -2.45 -2.57 -1.38
C ALA A 149 -2.28 -1.65 -0.17
N GLU A 150 -1.12 -1.75 0.48
CA GLU A 150 -0.65 -0.76 1.44
C GLU A 150 -0.52 0.63 0.75
N PRO A 151 -0.72 1.74 1.47
CA PRO A 151 -0.71 3.08 0.87
C PRO A 151 0.49 3.37 -0.04
N GLU A 152 1.68 2.94 0.39
CA GLU A 152 2.96 3.14 -0.28
C GLU A 152 3.01 2.34 -1.59
N ALA A 153 2.62 1.06 -1.56
CA ALA A 153 2.54 0.21 -2.74
C ALA A 153 1.46 0.71 -3.72
N ALA A 154 0.33 1.19 -3.21
CA ALA A 154 -0.75 1.76 -4.02
C ALA A 154 -0.30 3.01 -4.80
N ILE A 155 0.56 3.85 -4.21
CA ILE A 155 1.17 5.00 -4.88
C ILE A 155 2.05 4.53 -6.04
N VAL A 156 2.86 3.49 -5.85
CA VAL A 156 3.71 2.94 -6.91
C VAL A 156 2.87 2.32 -8.04
N PHE A 157 1.85 1.52 -7.73
CA PHE A 157 0.96 0.96 -8.76
C PHE A 157 0.27 2.06 -9.59
N ARG A 158 -0.19 3.13 -8.95
CA ARG A 158 -0.77 4.29 -9.63
C ARG A 158 0.26 5.00 -10.52
N THR A 159 1.45 5.23 -9.99
CA THR A 159 2.55 5.90 -10.70
C THR A 159 2.95 5.11 -11.94
N MET A 160 3.11 3.80 -11.82
CA MET A 160 3.41 2.92 -12.95
C MET A 160 2.32 2.95 -14.01
N THR A 161 1.05 2.90 -13.59
CA THR A 161 -0.10 2.94 -14.51
C THR A 161 -0.12 4.24 -15.32
N ASN A 162 0.11 5.38 -14.68
CA ASN A 162 0.14 6.69 -15.35
C ASN A 162 1.35 6.80 -16.30
N ASN A 163 2.53 6.37 -15.84
CA ASN A 163 3.75 6.45 -16.62
C ASN A 163 3.70 5.55 -17.86
N LEU A 164 3.06 4.38 -17.79
CA LEU A 164 2.88 3.51 -18.95
C LEU A 164 2.15 4.20 -20.11
N GLN A 165 1.07 4.90 -19.81
CA GLN A 165 0.32 5.66 -20.83
C GLN A 165 1.19 6.78 -21.41
N LEU A 166 1.84 7.54 -20.53
CA LEU A 166 2.68 8.67 -20.93
C LEU A 166 3.89 8.24 -21.78
N ILE A 167 4.55 7.14 -21.43
CA ILE A 167 5.67 6.58 -22.20
C ILE A 167 5.17 6.17 -23.59
N ASN A 168 4.07 5.43 -23.66
CA ASN A 168 3.52 4.96 -24.93
C ASN A 168 3.17 6.13 -25.87
N ASP A 169 2.50 7.15 -25.36
CA ASP A 169 2.13 8.34 -26.14
C ASP A 169 3.35 9.13 -26.60
N ARG A 170 4.37 9.28 -25.73
CA ARG A 170 5.60 10.01 -26.06
C ARG A 170 6.42 9.30 -27.12
N VAL A 171 6.60 7.98 -26.98
CA VAL A 171 7.38 7.20 -27.93
C VAL A 171 6.67 7.13 -29.28
N GLU A 172 5.35 6.97 -29.30
CA GLU A 172 4.58 6.98 -30.54
C GLU A 172 4.62 8.35 -31.23
N ASN A 173 4.56 9.44 -30.46
CA ASN A 173 4.74 10.80 -30.98
C ASN A 173 6.15 11.03 -31.55
N LEU A 174 7.20 10.52 -30.90
CA LEU A 174 8.56 10.60 -31.41
C LEU A 174 8.72 9.78 -32.71
N ARG A 175 8.12 8.59 -32.75
CA ARG A 175 8.18 7.67 -33.88
C ARG A 175 7.43 8.17 -35.11
N SER A 176 6.28 8.79 -34.92
CA SER A 176 5.43 9.31 -36.01
C SER A 176 5.99 10.56 -36.69
N ARG A 177 6.99 11.21 -36.09
CA ARG A 177 7.67 12.36 -36.71
C ARG A 177 8.68 11.88 -37.75
N HIS A 178 8.62 12.48 -38.94
CA HIS A 178 9.66 12.26 -39.95
C HIS A 178 11.04 12.66 -39.41
N PRO A 179 12.10 11.86 -39.67
CA PRO A 179 13.46 12.12 -39.20
C PRO A 179 13.95 13.54 -39.56
N ASP A 180 13.64 13.99 -40.77
CA ASP A 180 14.04 15.31 -41.31
C ASP A 180 13.37 16.49 -40.58
N ARG A 181 12.34 16.22 -39.77
CA ARG A 181 11.57 17.21 -39.00
C ARG A 181 11.87 17.14 -37.50
N LEU A 182 12.71 16.22 -37.06
CA LEU A 182 13.10 16.12 -35.66
C LEU A 182 14.06 17.26 -35.32
N ARG A 183 13.54 18.25 -34.58
CA ARG A 183 14.32 19.37 -34.06
C ARG A 183 15.34 18.87 -33.02
N PRO A 184 16.45 19.58 -32.76
CA PRO A 184 17.38 19.25 -31.67
C PRO A 184 16.69 19.07 -30.30
N SER A 185 15.56 19.74 -30.06
CA SER A 185 14.74 19.57 -28.86
C SER A 185 14.18 18.14 -28.68
N ALA A 186 14.13 17.33 -29.74
CA ALA A 186 13.73 15.93 -29.67
C ALA A 186 14.74 15.06 -28.90
N MET A 187 16.02 15.46 -28.87
CA MET A 187 17.04 14.78 -28.05
C MET A 187 16.69 14.82 -26.56
N TRP A 188 16.21 15.97 -26.07
CA TRP A 188 15.72 16.10 -24.69
C TRP A 188 14.49 15.25 -24.43
N SER A 189 13.57 15.14 -25.40
CA SER A 189 12.41 14.27 -25.28
C SER A 189 12.80 12.79 -25.20
N ILE A 190 13.85 12.38 -25.92
CA ILE A 190 14.40 11.01 -25.83
C ILE A 190 15.06 10.80 -24.47
N ILE A 191 15.90 11.72 -24.00
CA ILE A 191 16.53 11.65 -22.66
C ILE A 191 15.47 11.48 -21.57
N ASP A 192 14.42 12.31 -21.59
CA ASP A 192 13.36 12.21 -20.60
C ASP A 192 12.56 10.90 -20.73
N SER A 193 12.35 10.40 -21.96
CA SER A 193 11.71 9.10 -22.18
C SER A 193 12.56 7.93 -21.67
N ILE A 194 13.90 7.98 -21.86
CA ILE A 194 14.84 6.99 -21.34
C ILE A 194 14.83 7.01 -19.80
N ARG A 195 14.86 8.20 -19.20
CA ARG A 195 14.72 8.36 -17.74
C ARG A 195 13.43 7.71 -17.24
N MET A 196 12.30 7.97 -17.92
CA MET A 196 11.01 7.41 -17.54
C MET A 196 10.97 5.88 -17.59
N ILE A 197 11.48 5.26 -18.66
CA ILE A 197 11.54 3.78 -18.73
C ILE A 197 12.52 3.21 -17.71
N GLY A 198 13.60 3.94 -17.38
CA GLY A 198 14.52 3.59 -16.30
C GLY A 198 13.84 3.58 -14.94
N MET A 199 13.08 4.64 -14.62
CA MET A 199 12.28 4.69 -13.39
C MET A 199 11.25 3.55 -13.33
N MET A 200 10.58 3.26 -14.45
CA MET A 200 9.64 2.14 -14.53
C MET A 200 10.33 0.80 -14.24
N ARG A 201 11.51 0.57 -14.81
CA ARG A 201 12.29 -0.64 -14.55
C ARG A 201 12.75 -0.74 -13.09
N ALA A 202 13.17 0.37 -12.48
CA ALA A 202 13.53 0.41 -11.07
C ALA A 202 12.31 0.10 -10.15
N TYR A 203 11.12 0.61 -10.49
CA TYR A 203 9.89 0.23 -9.77
C TYR A 203 9.53 -1.24 -9.95
N VAL A 204 9.74 -1.81 -11.14
CA VAL A 204 9.56 -3.25 -11.38
C VAL A 204 10.47 -4.05 -10.46
N ASP A 205 11.74 -3.67 -10.34
CA ASP A 205 12.71 -4.36 -9.51
C ASP A 205 12.30 -4.32 -8.02
N LYS A 206 11.83 -3.17 -7.52
CA LYS A 206 11.27 -3.04 -6.16
C LYS A 206 10.02 -3.88 -5.92
N LEU A 207 9.11 -3.92 -6.89
CA LEU A 207 7.85 -4.65 -6.75
C LEU A 207 8.02 -6.16 -6.87
N TYR A 208 9.13 -6.65 -7.41
CA TYR A 208 9.26 -8.05 -7.78
C TYR A 208 9.22 -8.99 -6.56
N GLU A 209 9.99 -8.68 -5.51
CA GLU A 209 10.00 -9.46 -4.26
C GLU A 209 8.68 -9.30 -3.49
N TYR A 210 8.15 -8.08 -3.46
CA TYR A 210 6.85 -7.78 -2.84
C TYR A 210 5.70 -8.56 -3.51
N ALA A 211 5.67 -8.61 -4.84
CA ALA A 211 4.64 -9.32 -5.60
C ALA A 211 4.72 -10.85 -5.41
N ARG A 212 5.89 -11.38 -5.06
CA ARG A 212 6.08 -12.79 -4.70
C ARG A 212 5.68 -13.10 -3.25
N GLY A 213 5.40 -12.08 -2.44
CA GLY A 213 5.14 -12.23 -1.01
C GLY A 213 6.37 -12.65 -0.22
N GLU A 214 7.57 -12.40 -0.74
CA GLU A 214 8.84 -12.73 -0.07
C GLU A 214 9.24 -11.66 0.95
N THR A 215 8.85 -10.41 0.71
CA THR A 215 9.20 -9.25 1.54
C THR A 215 8.02 -8.30 1.73
N VAL A 216 8.11 -7.44 2.75
CA VAL A 216 7.23 -6.27 2.90
C VAL A 216 7.60 -5.23 1.84
N PHE A 217 6.65 -4.41 1.40
CA PHE A 217 6.92 -3.40 0.39
C PHE A 217 8.01 -2.41 0.84
N ASP A 218 9.08 -2.28 0.05
CA ASP A 218 10.11 -1.27 0.28
C ASP A 218 9.63 0.12 -0.17
N SER A 219 9.23 0.92 0.81
CA SER A 219 8.74 2.28 0.61
C SER A 219 9.84 3.32 0.39
N ALA A 220 11.13 2.95 0.39
CA ALA A 220 12.19 3.91 0.15
C ALA A 220 12.01 4.57 -1.23
N PRO A 221 12.32 5.86 -1.37
CA PRO A 221 12.30 6.52 -2.67
C PRO A 221 13.33 5.90 -3.63
N LEU A 222 13.10 6.06 -4.94
CA LEU A 222 14.11 5.66 -5.94
C LEU A 222 15.31 6.62 -5.87
N THR A 223 16.52 6.06 -5.82
CA THR A 223 17.76 6.83 -5.94
C THR A 223 18.18 6.96 -7.40
N SER A 224 19.08 7.90 -7.67
CA SER A 224 19.70 8.02 -9.00
C SER A 224 20.42 6.72 -9.40
N GLU A 225 21.10 6.07 -8.46
CA GLU A 225 21.78 4.79 -8.67
C GLU A 225 20.80 3.69 -9.11
N ASN A 226 19.66 3.55 -8.42
CA ASN A 226 18.65 2.56 -8.80
C ASN A 226 18.18 2.76 -10.24
N VAL A 227 17.98 4.00 -10.66
CA VAL A 227 17.50 4.32 -12.01
C VAL A 227 18.59 4.12 -13.05
N LEU A 228 19.84 4.49 -12.77
CA LEU A 228 20.96 4.28 -13.69
C LEU A 228 21.21 2.79 -13.93
N GLN A 229 21.25 1.99 -12.86
CA GLN A 229 21.37 0.54 -12.95
C GLN A 229 20.21 -0.07 -13.75
N ALA A 230 18.98 0.38 -13.49
CA ALA A 230 17.81 -0.07 -14.22
C ALA A 230 17.88 0.25 -15.72
N ILE A 231 18.47 1.39 -16.12
CA ILE A 231 18.70 1.75 -17.52
C ILE A 231 19.74 0.81 -18.16
N GLU A 232 20.81 0.48 -17.44
CA GLU A 232 21.81 -0.48 -17.90
C GLU A 232 21.21 -1.88 -18.08
N HIS A 233 20.31 -2.31 -17.18
CA HIS A 233 19.57 -3.56 -17.32
C HIS A 233 18.65 -3.59 -18.57
N LEU A 234 18.25 -2.43 -19.11
CA LEU A 234 17.52 -2.32 -20.38
C LEU A 234 18.45 -2.37 -21.61
N GLY A 235 19.76 -2.58 -21.41
CA GLY A 235 20.77 -2.63 -22.46
C GLY A 235 21.21 -1.27 -22.99
N LEU A 236 20.89 -0.18 -22.26
CA LEU A 236 21.26 1.18 -22.65
C LEU A 236 22.49 1.63 -21.85
N ASN A 237 23.43 2.32 -22.49
CA ASN A 237 24.55 2.96 -21.79
C ASN A 237 24.18 4.41 -21.44
N PRO A 238 23.99 4.78 -20.16
CA PRO A 238 23.55 6.12 -19.79
C PRO A 238 24.46 7.25 -20.31
N ASN A 239 25.76 6.99 -20.43
CA ASN A 239 26.76 7.95 -20.91
C ASN A 239 26.68 8.21 -22.42
N HIS A 240 26.01 7.33 -23.19
CA HIS A 240 25.78 7.52 -24.63
C HIS A 240 24.85 8.69 -24.93
N TYR A 241 24.01 9.07 -23.97
CA TYR A 241 22.97 10.10 -24.11
C TYR A 241 23.45 11.45 -23.57
N SER A 242 24.40 12.05 -24.27
CA SER A 242 24.93 13.39 -23.98
C SER A 242 24.71 14.34 -25.16
N ILE A 243 24.20 15.54 -24.87
CA ILE A 243 24.04 16.63 -25.84
C ILE A 243 25.28 17.54 -25.80
N GLN A 244 25.84 17.76 -24.61
CA GLN A 244 27.08 18.50 -24.35
C GLN A 244 27.84 17.85 -23.19
N ALA A 245 29.12 18.21 -23.00
CA ALA A 245 30.05 17.58 -22.04
C ALA A 245 29.47 17.40 -20.62
N GLU A 246 28.60 18.29 -20.15
CA GLU A 246 27.98 18.24 -18.82
C GLU A 246 26.44 18.06 -18.85
N GLN A 247 25.84 18.04 -20.05
CA GLN A 247 24.40 17.95 -20.24
C GLN A 247 24.02 16.64 -20.91
N GLY A 248 23.55 15.69 -20.11
CA GLY A 248 23.16 14.36 -20.58
C GLY A 248 22.24 13.65 -19.60
N LEU A 249 21.92 12.40 -19.89
CA LEU A 249 20.99 11.59 -19.10
C LEU A 249 21.45 11.41 -17.65
N VAL A 250 22.75 11.16 -17.42
CA VAL A 250 23.30 10.97 -16.07
C VAL A 250 23.16 12.24 -15.22
N SER A 251 23.57 13.40 -15.74
CA SER A 251 23.42 14.66 -15.00
C SER A 251 21.95 15.03 -14.79
N PHE A 252 21.08 14.75 -15.75
CA PHE A 252 19.65 14.94 -15.61
C PHE A 252 19.03 14.08 -14.50
N ILE A 253 19.40 12.80 -14.43
CA ILE A 253 18.94 11.89 -13.36
C ILE A 253 19.44 12.34 -12.00
N ASN A 254 20.74 12.63 -11.87
CA ASN A 254 21.35 13.05 -10.59
C ASN A 254 20.80 14.38 -10.08
N ASN A 255 20.34 15.27 -10.97
CA ASN A 255 19.71 16.53 -10.57
C ASN A 255 18.22 16.38 -10.20
N THR A 256 17.59 15.25 -10.55
CA THR A 256 16.15 15.03 -10.34
C THR A 256 15.87 14.07 -9.17
N LEU A 257 16.82 13.18 -8.85
CA LEU A 257 16.67 12.14 -7.84
C LEU A 257 17.79 12.25 -6.80
N PRO A 258 17.52 11.84 -5.55
CA PRO A 258 18.55 11.84 -4.51
C PRO A 258 19.68 10.84 -4.85
N SER A 259 20.92 11.21 -4.51
CA SER A 259 22.11 10.38 -4.76
C SER A 259 22.23 9.19 -3.81
N GLU A 260 21.71 9.34 -2.58
CA GLU A 260 21.58 8.28 -1.58
C GLU A 260 20.20 8.42 -0.93
N ALA A 261 19.62 7.32 -0.46
CA ALA A 261 18.42 7.39 0.38
C ALA A 261 18.85 8.02 1.70
N ASP A 262 18.61 9.33 1.89
CA ASP A 262 18.87 9.99 3.16
C ASP A 262 17.98 9.31 4.22
N PRO A 263 18.55 8.60 5.21
CA PRO A 263 17.75 7.92 6.23
C PRO A 263 17.03 8.90 7.17
N TYR A 264 17.18 10.21 6.99
CA TYR A 264 16.64 11.25 7.86
C TYR A 264 15.63 12.23 7.23
N GLU A 265 15.23 12.07 5.96
CA GLU A 265 14.12 12.85 5.40
C GLU A 265 12.82 12.01 5.34
N PRO A 266 11.79 12.35 6.18
CA PRO A 266 10.49 11.68 6.19
C PRO A 266 9.59 12.07 5.01
#